data_AF-A0AA35X561-F1
#
_entry.id   AF-A0AA35X561-F1
#
_cell.length_a   1.000
_cell.length_b   1.000
_cell.length_c   1.000
_cell.angle_alpha   90.00
_cell.angle_beta   90.00
_cell.angle_gamma   90.00
#
_symmetry.space_group_name_H-M   'P 1'
#
loop_
_entity.id
_entity.type
_entity.pdbx_description
1 polymer ?
#
loop_
_entity_poly.entity_id
_entity_poly.type
_entity_poly.pdbx_seq_one_letter_code
_entity_poly.pdbx_strand_id
1 'polypeptide(L)'
;MHMCCLEQRKDSFSTGHQYPDPVMEQVSSRPCHWIRVVENSMIWLSGRSNRIVSMTNLILLFRSESAQASLQHRSRQHTTKIADSKGCIKCCIARNPFTDQRYLIAVVPRGILLLQWFQPRHAFMHVMLFECQTPLPLNLLEAYVVENEEYPIVVLGVKESPEGTTLFDTLNLNSQASWYADQPDGKSLHVLCLQQLEKDTIFIGLERAAKFVGRNGQLKPSTIQASHITFDKTSEHMGKTLS
;
A
#
# COMPACT_ATOMS: atom_id res chain seq x y z
N MET A 1 14.81 8.61 -9.11
CA MET A 1 14.89 7.20 -8.65
C MET A 1 15.05 7.23 -7.13
N HIS A 2 14.08 6.71 -6.37
CA HIS A 2 14.09 6.84 -4.91
C HIS A 2 14.89 5.70 -4.25
N MET A 3 15.65 6.05 -3.22
CA MET A 3 16.38 5.10 -2.37
C MET A 3 15.53 4.76 -1.14
N CYS A 4 15.71 3.55 -0.59
CA CYS A 4 15.08 3.18 0.68
C CYS A 4 15.93 3.75 1.82
N CYS A 5 15.44 4.80 2.48
CA CYS A 5 16.12 5.48 3.58
C CYS A 5 15.21 5.58 4.81
N LEU A 6 15.85 5.61 5.99
CA LEU A 6 15.22 5.81 7.29
C LEU A 6 15.79 7.07 7.94
N GLU A 7 14.91 7.92 8.46
CA GLU A 7 15.30 9.05 9.31
C GLU A 7 15.41 8.54 10.76
N GLN A 8 16.59 8.69 11.37
CA GLN A 8 16.76 8.43 12.80
C GLN A 8 16.72 9.73 13.59
N ARG A 9 15.80 9.81 14.54
CA ARG A 9 15.82 10.81 15.61
C ARG A 9 16.35 10.16 16.87
N LYS A 10 17.48 10.65 17.38
CA LYS A 10 18.01 10.21 18.67
C LYS A 10 17.33 11.03 19.75
N ASP A 11 16.35 10.44 20.43
CA ASP A 11 15.76 11.07 21.61
C ASP A 11 16.69 10.85 22.81
N SER A 12 17.54 11.84 23.11
CA SER A 12 18.31 11.87 24.35
C SER A 12 17.53 12.61 25.43
N PHE A 13 16.97 11.89 26.40
CA PHE A 13 16.55 12.47 27.67
C PHE A 13 17.80 12.73 28.54
N SER A 14 18.44 13.89 28.39
CA SER A 14 19.21 14.54 29.47
C SER A 14 19.67 15.95 29.07
N THR A 15 19.25 16.92 29.88
CA THR A 15 19.86 18.24 30.13
C THR A 15 20.69 18.90 29.01
N GLY A 16 20.02 19.79 28.27
CA GLY A 16 20.63 21.08 27.89
C GLY A 16 21.59 21.13 26.69
N HIS A 17 21.68 20.09 25.85
CA HIS A 17 22.49 20.16 24.63
C HIS A 17 21.63 19.96 23.37
N GLN A 18 21.97 20.76 22.36
CA GLN A 18 21.35 20.88 21.04
C GLN A 18 21.03 19.50 20.42
N TYR A 19 19.78 19.31 20.00
CA TYR A 19 19.33 18.06 19.36
C TYR A 19 20.22 17.78 18.13
N PRO A 20 20.81 16.58 18.00
CA PRO A 20 21.52 16.22 16.78
C PRO A 20 20.52 16.22 15.61
N ASP A 21 20.92 16.81 14.48
CA ASP A 21 20.10 16.83 13.28
C ASP A 21 19.72 15.39 12.87
N PRO A 22 18.48 15.17 12.40
CA PRO A 22 18.03 13.87 11.96
C PRO A 22 18.94 13.36 10.83
N VAL A 23 19.54 12.18 11.04
CA VAL A 23 20.40 11.54 10.03
C VAL A 23 19.54 10.60 9.20
N MET A 24 19.56 10.82 7.88
CA MET A 24 18.94 9.91 6.93
C MET A 24 19.94 8.82 6.56
N GLU A 25 19.67 7.59 6.99
CA GLU A 25 20.50 6.44 6.69
C GLU A 25 19.83 5.51 5.68
N GLN A 26 20.62 5.02 4.72
CA GLN A 26 20.16 4.16 3.65
C GLN A 26 20.03 2.71 4.13
N VAL A 27 18.87 2.09 3.90
CA VAL A 27 18.58 0.70 4.28
C VAL A 27 18.95 -0.28 3.15
N SER A 28 18.71 0.10 1.89
CA SER A 28 18.98 -0.75 0.72
C SER A 28 19.72 0.02 -0.37
N SER A 29 20.71 -0.62 -1.00
CA SER A 29 21.40 -0.12 -2.20
C SER A 29 20.59 -0.26 -3.48
N ARG A 30 19.43 -0.94 -3.42
CA ARG A 30 18.57 -1.15 -4.59
C ARG A 30 17.53 -0.04 -4.71
N PRO A 31 17.13 0.34 -5.94
CA PRO A 31 16.04 1.27 -6.16
C PRO A 31 14.77 0.80 -5.46
N CYS A 32 14.18 1.68 -4.67
CA CYS A 32 12.96 1.45 -3.92
C CYS A 32 11.78 2.05 -4.68
N HIS A 33 10.73 1.25 -4.86
CA HIS A 33 9.53 1.62 -5.63
C HIS A 33 8.33 1.85 -4.73
N TRP A 34 8.34 1.23 -3.54
CA TRP A 34 7.27 1.32 -2.57
C TRP A 34 7.82 0.92 -1.20
N ILE A 35 7.35 1.56 -0.14
CA ILE A 35 7.75 1.31 1.24
C ILE A 35 6.58 1.59 2.18
N ARG A 36 6.38 0.75 3.19
CA ARG A 36 5.42 0.94 4.27
C ARG A 36 5.97 0.40 5.58
N VAL A 37 5.46 0.95 6.67
CA VAL A 37 5.72 0.46 8.02
C VAL A 37 4.41 -0.07 8.59
N VAL A 38 4.46 -1.26 9.17
CA VAL A 38 3.35 -1.94 9.83
C VAL A 38 3.84 -2.35 11.21
N GLU A 39 3.29 -1.71 12.24
CA GLU A 39 3.86 -1.78 13.59
C GLU A 39 5.36 -1.43 13.57
N ASN A 40 6.21 -2.36 14.00
CA ASN A 40 7.65 -2.21 14.01
C ASN A 40 8.33 -2.87 12.81
N SER A 41 7.58 -3.29 11.79
CA SER A 41 8.15 -3.91 10.59
C SER A 41 8.09 -2.96 9.41
N MET A 42 9.23 -2.76 8.78
CA MET A 42 9.33 -2.06 7.50
C MET A 42 9.25 -3.07 6.38
N ILE A 43 8.38 -2.81 5.40
CA ILE A 43 8.17 -3.61 4.19
C ILE A 43 8.44 -2.70 2.99
N TRP A 44 9.19 -3.19 2.01
CA TRP A 44 9.48 -2.42 0.80
C TRP A 44 9.62 -3.28 -0.45
N LEU A 45 9.36 -2.66 -1.60
CA LEU A 45 9.57 -3.20 -2.93
C LEU A 45 10.85 -2.62 -3.53
N SER A 46 11.82 -3.47 -3.84
CA SER A 46 13.08 -3.01 -4.46
C SER A 46 13.60 -3.92 -5.57
N GLY A 47 14.39 -3.35 -6.49
CA GLY A 47 15.00 -4.05 -7.63
C GLY A 47 14.64 -3.44 -8.99
N ARG A 48 15.48 -3.63 -10.01
CA ARG A 48 15.23 -3.08 -11.37
C ARG A 48 14.39 -4.02 -12.22
N SER A 49 15.00 -5.11 -12.69
CA SER A 49 14.35 -6.15 -13.53
C SER A 49 13.70 -7.26 -12.71
N ASN A 50 14.26 -7.58 -11.54
CA ASN A 50 13.79 -8.64 -10.66
C ASN A 50 13.38 -8.05 -9.30
N ARG A 51 12.28 -7.28 -9.31
CA ARG A 51 11.71 -6.65 -8.12
C ARG A 51 11.29 -7.71 -7.11
N ILE A 52 11.45 -7.42 -5.81
CA ILE A 52 11.08 -8.34 -4.74
C ILE A 52 10.61 -7.56 -3.52
N VAL A 53 9.64 -8.11 -2.80
CA VAL A 53 9.20 -7.56 -1.52
C VAL A 53 10.10 -8.08 -0.42
N SER A 54 10.60 -7.16 0.40
CA SER A 54 11.47 -7.46 1.54
C SER A 54 10.89 -6.81 2.79
N MET A 55 11.20 -7.39 3.94
CA MET A 55 10.75 -6.91 5.23
C MET A 55 11.84 -7.05 6.28
N THR A 56 11.89 -6.11 7.22
CA THR A 56 12.75 -6.19 8.40
C THR A 56 12.02 -5.64 9.61
N ASN A 57 12.27 -6.23 10.77
CA ASN A 57 11.81 -5.69 12.04
C ASN A 57 12.77 -4.58 12.46
N LEU A 58 12.25 -3.35 12.57
CA LEU A 58 13.01 -2.15 12.91
C LEU A 58 13.66 -2.24 14.29
N ILE A 59 13.00 -2.87 15.27
CA ILE A 59 13.57 -3.06 16.60
C ILE A 59 14.83 -3.94 16.50
N LEU A 60 14.76 -5.05 15.77
CA LEU A 60 15.92 -5.94 15.58
C LEU A 60 17.03 -5.24 14.78
N LEU A 61 16.65 -4.49 13.74
CA LEU A 61 17.58 -3.75 12.90
C LEU A 61 18.40 -2.73 13.72
N PHE A 62 17.76 -2.03 14.66
CA PHE A 62 18.40 -0.99 15.46
C PHE A 62 19.02 -1.50 16.77
N ARG A 63 18.58 -2.65 17.32
CA ARG A 63 19.18 -3.25 18.52
C ARG A 63 20.48 -4.02 18.27
N SER A 64 20.85 -4.27 17.02
CA SER A 64 22.10 -4.96 16.67
C SER A 64 23.32 -4.27 17.31
N GLU A 65 24.07 -5.02 18.14
CA GLU A 65 25.27 -4.59 18.89
C GLU A 65 26.42 -4.11 18.01
N SER A 66 26.29 -4.25 16.69
CA SER A 66 27.20 -3.64 15.71
C SER A 66 26.94 -2.14 15.56
N ALA A 67 27.05 -1.37 16.65
CA ALA A 67 26.83 0.07 16.69
C ALA A 67 27.73 0.87 15.73
N GLN A 68 28.79 0.24 15.21
CA GLN A 68 29.74 0.79 14.23
C GLN A 68 29.41 0.40 12.78
N ALA A 69 28.47 -0.52 12.53
CA ALA A 69 28.12 -0.98 11.19
C ALA A 69 26.99 -0.15 10.57
N SER A 70 27.16 0.24 9.30
CA SER A 70 26.13 0.97 8.54
C SER A 70 24.77 0.26 8.55
N LEU A 71 23.66 1.00 8.48
CA LEU A 71 22.32 0.40 8.36
C LEU A 71 22.19 -0.55 7.17
N GLN A 72 22.91 -0.31 6.07
CA GLN A 72 22.94 -1.23 4.94
C GLN A 72 23.49 -2.61 5.32
N HIS A 73 24.55 -2.65 6.15
CA HIS A 73 25.15 -3.89 6.60
C HIS A 73 24.20 -4.66 7.52
N ARG A 74 23.61 -3.96 8.50
CA ARG A 74 22.63 -4.52 9.44
C ARG A 74 21.37 -5.02 8.71
N SER A 75 20.90 -4.27 7.72
CA SER A 75 19.76 -4.67 6.89
C SER A 75 20.00 -6.00 6.19
N ARG A 76 21.20 -6.29 5.67
CA ARG A 76 21.49 -7.57 5.00
C ARG A 76 21.32 -8.79 5.92
N GLN A 77 21.51 -8.62 7.22
CA GLN A 77 21.40 -9.71 8.21
C GLN A 77 19.96 -9.88 8.71
N HIS A 78 19.22 -8.78 8.88
CA HIS A 78 17.87 -8.79 9.49
C HIS A 78 16.72 -8.66 8.49
N THR A 79 17.02 -8.61 7.18
CA THR A 79 16.01 -8.52 6.13
C THR A 79 15.63 -9.89 5.61
N THR A 80 14.34 -10.17 5.62
CA THR A 80 13.75 -11.35 4.99
C THR A 80 13.11 -10.96 3.67
N LYS A 81 13.35 -11.76 2.63
CA LYS A 81 12.63 -11.63 1.36
C LYS A 81 11.33 -12.43 1.45
N ILE A 82 10.22 -11.84 1.05
CA ILE A 82 8.93 -12.52 1.03
C ILE A 82 8.93 -13.52 -0.11
N ALA A 83 8.64 -14.79 0.20
CA ALA A 83 8.51 -15.86 -0.79
C ALA A 83 7.45 -15.52 -1.84
N ASP A 84 7.63 -16.01 -3.06
CA ASP A 84 6.73 -15.81 -4.22
C ASP A 84 6.49 -14.35 -4.67
N SER A 85 7.12 -13.37 -4.01
CA SER A 85 7.03 -11.95 -4.40
C SER A 85 8.00 -11.53 -5.52
N LYS A 86 8.69 -12.50 -6.12
CA LYS A 86 9.67 -12.26 -7.19
C LYS A 86 8.95 -11.74 -8.43
N GLY A 87 9.39 -10.59 -8.91
CA GLY A 87 8.75 -9.86 -9.99
C GLY A 87 7.58 -8.97 -9.55
N CYS A 88 7.38 -8.67 -8.25
CA CYS A 88 6.28 -7.76 -7.84
C CYS A 88 6.40 -6.43 -8.61
N ILE A 89 5.33 -6.04 -9.31
CA ILE A 89 5.31 -4.80 -10.08
C ILE A 89 4.79 -3.63 -9.24
N LYS A 90 3.79 -3.89 -8.39
CA LYS A 90 3.13 -2.96 -7.48
C LYS A 90 2.59 -3.74 -6.30
N CYS A 91 2.69 -3.18 -5.11
CA CYS A 91 2.17 -3.82 -3.90
C CYS A 91 1.44 -2.76 -3.04
N CYS A 92 0.43 -3.14 -2.26
CA CYS A 92 -0.33 -2.27 -1.36
C CYS A 92 -0.65 -2.99 -0.03
N ILE A 93 -1.08 -2.23 0.98
CA ILE A 93 -1.53 -2.80 2.25
C ILE A 93 -2.96 -2.34 2.50
N ALA A 94 -3.84 -3.29 2.81
CA ALA A 94 -5.19 -3.06 3.28
C ALA A 94 -5.27 -3.32 4.80
N ARG A 95 -6.01 -2.48 5.52
CA ARG A 95 -6.37 -2.69 6.92
C ARG A 95 -7.86 -2.99 6.98
N ASN A 96 -8.22 -4.09 7.61
CA ASN A 96 -9.60 -4.42 7.91
C ASN A 96 -10.09 -3.49 9.04
N PRO A 97 -11.08 -2.59 8.77
CA PRO A 97 -11.56 -1.65 9.78
C PRO A 97 -12.41 -2.33 10.87
N PHE A 98 -12.79 -3.59 10.69
CA PHE A 98 -13.62 -4.37 11.62
C PHE A 98 -12.77 -5.19 12.60
N THR A 99 -11.61 -5.69 12.16
CA THR A 99 -10.76 -6.61 12.96
C THR A 99 -9.34 -6.10 13.20
N ASP A 100 -8.93 -4.98 12.59
CA ASP A 100 -7.53 -4.52 12.49
C ASP A 100 -6.58 -5.52 11.81
N GLN A 101 -7.11 -6.58 11.18
CA GLN A 101 -6.30 -7.47 10.38
C GLN A 101 -5.72 -6.73 9.18
N ARG A 102 -4.42 -6.89 8.92
CA ARG A 102 -3.72 -6.26 7.80
C ARG A 102 -3.37 -7.29 6.74
N TYR A 103 -3.45 -6.87 5.48
CA TYR A 103 -3.16 -7.70 4.32
C TYR A 103 -2.18 -6.97 3.41
N LEU A 104 -1.11 -7.66 3.02
CA LEU A 104 -0.19 -7.23 1.98
C LEU A 104 -0.61 -7.89 0.68
N ILE A 105 -0.90 -7.06 -0.33
CA ILE A 105 -1.34 -7.49 -1.65
C ILE A 105 -0.24 -7.10 -2.63
N ALA A 106 0.29 -8.07 -3.38
CA ALA A 106 1.39 -7.88 -4.31
C ALA A 106 1.02 -8.43 -5.68
N VAL A 107 1.11 -7.59 -6.71
CA VAL A 107 0.93 -8.04 -8.09
C VAL A 107 2.24 -8.62 -8.57
N VAL A 108 2.24 -9.92 -8.84
CA VAL A 108 3.39 -10.71 -9.29
C VAL A 108 3.11 -11.26 -10.69
N PRO A 109 4.12 -11.79 -11.43
CA PRO A 109 3.91 -12.26 -12.81
C PRO A 109 2.84 -13.35 -12.97
N ARG A 110 2.57 -14.12 -11.90
CA ARG A 110 1.55 -15.18 -11.89
C ARG A 110 0.15 -14.70 -11.50
N GLY A 111 0.00 -13.47 -10.98
CA GLY A 111 -1.28 -12.96 -10.48
C GLY A 111 -1.14 -12.11 -9.22
N ILE A 112 -2.04 -12.29 -8.25
CA ILE A 112 -2.06 -11.55 -6.98
C ILE A 112 -1.61 -12.44 -5.82
N LEU A 113 -0.49 -12.09 -5.22
CA LEU A 113 0.00 -12.68 -3.98
C LEU A 113 -0.65 -11.97 -2.79
N LEU A 114 -1.41 -12.72 -1.98
CA LEU A 114 -2.04 -12.23 -0.76
C LEU A 114 -1.31 -12.77 0.46
N LEU A 115 -0.91 -11.88 1.37
CA LEU A 115 -0.35 -12.22 2.67
C LEU A 115 -1.11 -11.53 3.80
N GLN A 116 -1.20 -12.20 4.94
CA GLN A 116 -1.88 -11.71 6.13
C GLN A 116 -0.87 -11.44 7.25
N TRP A 117 -1.02 -10.31 7.93
CA TRP A 117 -0.20 -9.96 9.09
C TRP A 117 -0.46 -10.94 10.24
N PHE A 118 0.56 -11.66 10.66
CA PHE A 118 0.51 -12.57 11.78
C PHE A 118 1.27 -11.97 12.96
N GLN A 119 0.51 -11.35 13.86
CA GLN A 119 1.04 -10.60 15.01
C GLN A 119 2.06 -11.38 15.85
N PRO A 120 1.87 -12.68 16.19
CA PRO A 120 2.86 -13.42 16.98
C PRO A 120 4.24 -13.54 16.33
N ARG A 121 4.33 -13.42 15.00
CA ARG A 121 5.61 -13.43 14.27
C ARG A 121 6.07 -12.04 13.82
N HIS A 122 5.24 -11.01 14.03
CA HIS A 122 5.40 -9.69 13.42
C HIS A 122 5.77 -9.77 11.94
N ALA A 123 5.03 -10.61 11.20
CA ALA A 123 5.35 -10.91 9.81
C ALA A 123 4.09 -11.12 8.96
N PHE A 124 4.18 -10.75 7.68
CA PHE A 124 3.19 -11.15 6.68
C PHE A 124 3.41 -12.61 6.28
N MET A 125 2.38 -13.42 6.48
CA MET A 125 2.36 -14.85 6.17
C MET A 125 1.55 -15.10 4.91
N HIS A 126 2.02 -16.01 4.05
CA HIS A 126 1.34 -16.37 2.81
C HIS A 126 -0.06 -16.91 3.09
N VAL A 127 -1.07 -16.33 2.44
CA VAL A 127 -2.44 -16.84 2.42
C VAL A 127 -2.65 -17.62 1.13
N MET A 128 -2.53 -16.92 0.00
CA MET A 128 -2.74 -17.52 -1.32
C MET A 128 -2.07 -16.74 -2.44
N LEU A 129 -1.95 -17.40 -3.58
CA LEU A 129 -1.62 -16.80 -4.87
C LEU A 129 -2.82 -16.96 -5.79
N PHE A 130 -3.55 -15.87 -6.03
CA PHE A 130 -4.66 -15.84 -6.97
C PHE A 130 -4.12 -15.71 -8.39
N GLU A 131 -4.23 -16.76 -9.19
CA GLU A 131 -3.73 -16.76 -10.55
C GLU A 131 -4.66 -15.97 -11.48
N CYS A 132 -4.14 -14.88 -12.04
CA CYS A 132 -4.87 -14.06 -13.00
C CYS A 132 -3.90 -13.33 -13.91
N GLN A 133 -4.39 -12.96 -15.09
CA GLN A 133 -3.72 -11.95 -15.91
C GLN A 133 -4.00 -10.60 -15.27
N THR A 134 -2.98 -9.80 -14.98
CA THR A 134 -3.18 -8.45 -14.44
C THR A 134 -3.16 -7.44 -15.59
N PRO A 135 -4.00 -6.38 -15.53
CA PRO A 135 -4.04 -5.41 -16.61
C PRO A 135 -2.68 -4.74 -16.77
N LEU A 136 -2.24 -4.58 -18.01
CA LEU A 136 -0.99 -3.92 -18.36
C LEU A 136 -1.31 -2.77 -19.34
N PRO A 137 -0.99 -1.50 -18.99
CA PRO A 137 -0.27 -1.05 -17.79
C PRO A 137 -1.12 -1.09 -16.51
N LEU A 138 -0.52 -1.48 -15.38
CA LEU A 138 -1.17 -1.47 -14.07
C LEU A 138 -1.00 -0.09 -13.41
N ASN A 139 -2.04 0.73 -13.50
CA ASN A 139 -2.01 2.11 -12.99
C ASN A 139 -2.46 2.23 -11.53
N LEU A 140 -3.35 1.35 -11.05
CA LEU A 140 -3.87 1.36 -9.70
C LEU A 140 -3.72 -0.02 -9.05
N LEU A 141 -3.38 -0.04 -7.76
CA LEU A 141 -3.46 -1.23 -6.93
C LEU A 141 -3.77 -0.77 -5.52
N GLU A 142 -5.04 -0.83 -5.19
CA GLU A 142 -5.57 -0.49 -3.87
C GLU A 142 -6.57 -1.56 -3.47
N ALA A 143 -7.09 -1.49 -2.25
CA ALA A 143 -8.09 -2.45 -1.80
C ALA A 143 -8.99 -1.83 -0.72
N TYR A 144 -10.20 -2.38 -0.61
CA TYR A 144 -11.13 -2.09 0.46
C TYR A 144 -11.66 -3.40 1.04
N VAL A 145 -12.12 -3.33 2.28
CA VAL A 145 -12.64 -4.48 3.02
C VAL A 145 -14.16 -4.39 3.14
N VAL A 146 -14.79 -5.56 3.04
CA VAL A 146 -16.23 -5.75 3.25
C VAL A 146 -16.40 -6.63 4.48
N GLU A 147 -17.32 -6.25 5.38
CA GLU A 147 -17.47 -6.85 6.72
C GLU A 147 -17.65 -8.39 6.71
N ASN A 148 -18.35 -8.90 5.69
CA ASN A 148 -18.68 -10.33 5.59
C ASN A 148 -17.77 -11.10 4.63
N GLU A 149 -16.75 -10.46 4.06
CA GLU A 149 -15.78 -11.11 3.18
C GLU A 149 -14.51 -11.45 3.96
N GLU A 150 -13.88 -12.57 3.63
CA GLU A 150 -12.68 -13.06 4.33
C GLU A 150 -11.45 -12.21 3.98
N TYR A 151 -11.36 -11.76 2.73
CA TYR A 151 -10.24 -11.05 2.15
C TYR A 151 -10.66 -9.73 1.51
N PRO A 152 -9.74 -8.73 1.43
CA PRO A 152 -10.02 -7.47 0.77
C PRO A 152 -10.39 -7.63 -0.71
N ILE A 153 -11.27 -6.77 -1.20
CA ILE A 153 -11.53 -6.59 -2.63
C ILE A 153 -10.43 -5.71 -3.20
N VAL A 154 -9.74 -6.20 -4.21
CA VAL A 154 -8.64 -5.48 -4.87
C VAL A 154 -9.21 -4.59 -5.97
N VAL A 155 -8.75 -3.34 -6.04
CA VAL A 155 -9.13 -2.35 -7.06
C VAL A 155 -7.93 -2.11 -7.97
N LEU A 156 -8.11 -2.40 -9.27
CA LEU A 156 -7.07 -2.31 -10.30
C LEU A 156 -7.27 -1.07 -11.20
N GLY A 157 -8.45 -0.47 -11.17
CA GLY A 157 -8.84 0.69 -11.96
C GLY A 157 -10.09 1.35 -11.43
N VAL A 158 -10.33 2.59 -11.85
CA VAL A 158 -11.55 3.32 -11.58
C VAL A 158 -12.01 3.96 -12.88
N LYS A 159 -13.30 3.85 -13.17
CA LYS A 159 -13.97 4.46 -14.32
C LYS A 159 -15.11 5.35 -13.85
N GLU A 160 -15.61 6.17 -14.76
CA GLU A 160 -16.83 6.96 -14.59
C GLU A 160 -17.85 6.54 -15.63
N SER A 161 -19.07 6.22 -15.19
CA SER A 161 -20.19 5.93 -16.07
C SER A 161 -20.66 7.20 -16.78
N PRO A 162 -21.43 7.09 -17.88
CA PRO A 162 -22.06 8.26 -18.52
C PRO A 162 -22.93 9.09 -17.56
N GLU A 163 -23.51 8.46 -16.54
CA GLU A 163 -24.33 9.08 -15.50
C GLU A 163 -23.49 9.71 -14.36
N GLY A 164 -22.16 9.67 -14.45
CA GLY A 164 -21.24 10.22 -13.45
C GLY A 164 -20.99 9.31 -12.23
N THR A 165 -21.48 8.06 -12.26
CA THR A 165 -21.26 7.10 -11.18
C THR A 165 -19.83 6.56 -11.26
N THR A 166 -19.18 6.42 -10.10
CA THR A 166 -17.85 5.82 -10.04
C THR A 166 -17.94 4.30 -10.16
N LEU A 167 -17.18 3.70 -11.07
CA LEU A 167 -17.14 2.25 -11.28
C LEU A 167 -15.76 1.74 -10.90
N PHE A 168 -15.69 0.67 -10.12
CA PHE A 168 -14.43 0.06 -9.68
C PHE A 168 -14.13 -1.17 -10.53
N ASP A 169 -12.95 -1.22 -11.14
CA ASP A 169 -12.45 -2.45 -11.77
C ASP A 169 -11.85 -3.32 -10.65
N THR A 170 -12.66 -4.25 -10.13
CA THR A 170 -12.32 -5.03 -8.95
C THR A 170 -11.93 -6.47 -9.25
N LEU A 171 -11.04 -7.02 -8.43
CA LEU A 171 -10.77 -8.44 -8.31
C LEU A 171 -11.24 -8.92 -6.92
N ASN A 172 -12.22 -9.81 -6.90
CA ASN A 172 -12.69 -10.44 -5.67
C ASN A 172 -11.84 -11.68 -5.34
N LEU A 173 -11.00 -11.55 -4.32
CA LEU A 173 -10.13 -12.62 -3.84
C LEU A 173 -10.88 -13.76 -3.13
N ASN A 174 -12.15 -13.56 -2.78
CA ASN A 174 -13.00 -14.53 -2.08
C ASN A 174 -13.75 -15.48 -3.04
N SER A 175 -13.66 -15.25 -4.36
CA SER A 175 -14.35 -16.04 -5.37
C SER A 175 -13.40 -16.46 -6.49
N GLN A 176 -13.55 -17.67 -7.02
CA GLN A 176 -12.80 -18.15 -8.18
C GLN A 176 -13.41 -17.68 -9.52
N ALA A 177 -14.35 -16.74 -9.48
CA ALA A 177 -14.98 -16.20 -10.69
C ALA A 177 -13.95 -15.52 -11.63
N SER A 178 -14.22 -15.61 -12.94
CA SER A 178 -13.38 -14.98 -13.95
C SER A 178 -13.40 -13.45 -13.80
N TRP A 179 -12.26 -12.85 -13.48
CA TRP A 179 -12.10 -11.41 -13.28
C TRP A 179 -12.31 -10.57 -14.55
N TYR A 180 -12.21 -11.18 -15.73
CA TYR A 180 -12.23 -10.48 -17.02
C TYR A 180 -13.63 -10.37 -17.66
N ALA A 181 -14.60 -11.17 -17.20
CA ALA A 181 -15.88 -11.31 -17.92
C ALA A 181 -16.79 -10.07 -17.78
N ASP A 182 -16.77 -9.38 -16.64
CA ASP A 182 -17.73 -8.31 -16.31
C ASP A 182 -17.03 -6.99 -15.93
N GLN A 183 -16.21 -6.47 -16.84
CA GLN A 183 -15.61 -5.14 -16.64
C GLN A 183 -16.66 -4.06 -16.94
N PRO A 184 -16.91 -3.11 -16.03
CA PRO A 184 -17.88 -2.05 -16.27
C PRO A 184 -17.45 -1.18 -17.45
N ASP A 185 -18.41 -0.83 -18.30
CA ASP A 185 -18.20 0.15 -19.36
C ASP A 185 -18.17 1.57 -18.78
N GLY A 186 -17.24 2.40 -19.24
CA GLY A 186 -17.06 3.74 -18.71
C GLY A 186 -15.69 4.34 -19.02
N LYS A 187 -15.58 5.65 -18.79
CA LYS A 187 -14.35 6.41 -19.02
C LYS A 187 -13.36 6.13 -17.90
N SER A 188 -12.18 5.62 -18.25
CA SER A 188 -11.10 5.42 -17.28
C SER A 188 -10.64 6.75 -16.64
N LEU A 189 -10.48 6.74 -15.32
CA LEU A 189 -10.00 7.87 -14.53
C LEU A 189 -8.54 7.68 -14.14
N HIS A 190 -7.76 8.77 -14.19
CA HIS A 190 -6.41 8.78 -13.66
C HIS A 190 -6.45 9.02 -12.15
N VAL A 191 -6.33 7.94 -11.38
CA VAL A 191 -6.39 7.96 -9.92
C VAL A 191 -4.99 8.07 -9.32
N LEU A 192 -4.77 9.13 -8.54
CA LEU A 192 -3.54 9.35 -7.78
C LEU A 192 -3.47 8.47 -6.54
N CYS A 193 -4.60 8.31 -5.84
CA CYS A 193 -4.72 7.42 -4.69
C CYS A 193 -6.17 7.00 -4.45
N LEU A 194 -6.35 5.81 -3.89
CA LEU A 194 -7.62 5.36 -3.35
C LEU A 194 -7.39 4.83 -1.94
N GLN A 195 -8.29 5.15 -1.02
CA GLN A 195 -8.21 4.70 0.37
C GLN A 195 -9.61 4.53 0.97
N GLN A 196 -9.83 3.40 1.64
CA GLN A 196 -10.99 3.24 2.51
C GLN A 196 -10.75 4.03 3.81
N LEU A 197 -11.60 5.03 4.09
CA LEU A 197 -11.50 5.86 5.29
C LEU A 197 -12.33 5.29 6.44
N GLU A 198 -13.51 4.74 6.12
CA GLU A 198 -14.47 4.20 7.07
C GLU A 198 -15.05 2.88 6.55
N LYS A 199 -16.09 2.34 7.22
CA LYS A 199 -16.70 1.04 6.85
C LYS A 199 -17.17 0.97 5.38
N ASP A 200 -17.71 2.05 4.81
CA ASP A 200 -18.12 2.06 3.40
C ASP A 200 -17.69 3.29 2.59
N THR A 201 -16.94 4.22 3.21
CA THR A 201 -16.45 5.44 2.55
C THR A 201 -15.10 5.18 1.90
N ILE A 202 -15.07 5.26 0.57
CA ILE A 202 -13.87 5.23 -0.25
C ILE A 202 -13.54 6.64 -0.71
N PHE A 203 -12.34 7.09 -0.36
CA PHE A 203 -11.75 8.29 -0.87
C PHE A 203 -11.01 8.01 -2.18
N ILE A 204 -11.22 8.86 -3.17
CA ILE A 204 -10.57 8.80 -4.48
C ILE A 204 -9.92 10.16 -4.75
N GLY A 205 -8.61 10.12 -4.89
CA GLY A 205 -7.79 11.25 -5.28
C GLY A 205 -7.56 11.27 -6.79
N LEU A 206 -7.95 12.37 -7.42
CA LEU A 206 -7.72 12.68 -8.83
C LEU A 206 -6.79 13.90 -8.93
N GLU A 207 -6.30 14.18 -10.14
CA GLU A 207 -5.41 15.32 -10.37
C GLU A 207 -6.01 16.66 -9.94
N ARG A 208 -7.31 16.86 -10.18
CA ARG A 208 -8.00 18.13 -9.93
C ARG A 208 -9.22 17.97 -9.05
N ALA A 209 -9.39 16.81 -8.43
CA ALA A 209 -10.52 16.57 -7.58
C ALA A 209 -10.25 15.51 -6.52
N ALA A 210 -11.05 15.54 -5.47
CA ALA A 210 -11.21 14.45 -4.53
C ALA A 210 -12.69 14.07 -4.45
N LYS A 211 -12.98 12.77 -4.46
CA LYS A 211 -14.33 12.22 -4.32
C LYS A 211 -14.40 11.32 -3.08
N PHE A 212 -15.54 11.38 -2.40
CA PHE A 212 -15.90 10.44 -1.35
C PHE A 212 -17.10 9.65 -1.84
N VAL A 213 -16.92 8.35 -2.08
CA VAL A 213 -17.94 7.48 -2.64
C VAL A 213 -18.18 6.28 -1.75
N GLY A 214 -19.39 5.73 -1.82
CA GLY A 214 -19.67 4.39 -1.33
C GLY A 214 -18.98 3.33 -2.20
N ARG A 215 -18.91 2.10 -1.70
CA ARG A 215 -18.47 0.92 -2.47
C ARG A 215 -19.33 0.66 -3.72
N ASN A 216 -20.57 1.15 -3.75
CA ASN A 216 -21.47 1.12 -4.89
C ASN A 216 -21.20 2.23 -5.92
N GLY A 217 -20.16 3.06 -5.71
CA GLY A 217 -19.78 4.11 -6.65
C GLY A 217 -20.51 5.44 -6.48
N GLN A 218 -21.53 5.49 -5.61
CA GLN A 218 -22.34 6.69 -5.40
C GLN A 218 -21.63 7.66 -4.45
N LEU A 219 -21.72 8.96 -4.73
CA LEU A 219 -21.17 9.99 -3.85
C LEU A 219 -21.81 9.90 -2.47
N LYS A 220 -20.99 9.97 -1.42
CA LYS A 220 -21.46 10.00 -0.04
C LYS A 220 -22.07 11.36 0.25
N PRO A 221 -23.38 11.47 0.54
CA PRO A 221 -23.94 12.73 0.99
C PRO A 221 -23.32 13.06 2.35
N SER A 222 -22.75 14.25 2.50
CA SER A 222 -22.22 14.70 3.78
C SER A 222 -22.65 16.14 4.02
N THR A 223 -23.14 16.37 5.24
CA THR A 223 -23.51 17.69 5.78
C THR A 223 -22.33 18.40 6.45
N ILE A 224 -21.22 17.68 6.69
CA ILE A 224 -20.04 18.16 7.44
C ILE A 224 -18.81 18.31 6.54
N GLN A 225 -18.70 17.51 5.47
CA GLN A 225 -17.60 17.53 4.51
C GLN A 225 -18.13 17.54 3.09
N ALA A 226 -17.41 18.16 2.15
CA ALA A 226 -17.78 18.12 0.74
C ALA A 226 -17.57 16.71 0.17
N SER A 227 -18.61 16.13 -0.44
CA SER A 227 -18.56 14.83 -1.11
C SER A 227 -17.69 14.84 -2.37
N HIS A 228 -17.50 16.02 -2.95
CA HIS A 228 -16.62 16.30 -4.06
C HIS A 228 -15.90 17.63 -3.83
N ILE A 229 -14.59 17.63 -3.98
CA ILE A 229 -13.74 18.81 -3.83
C ILE A 229 -12.98 18.97 -5.14
N THR A 230 -12.95 20.17 -5.71
CA THR A 230 -12.17 20.49 -6.91
C THR A 230 -10.97 21.35 -6.54
N PHE A 231 -9.85 21.12 -7.21
CA PHE A 231 -8.62 21.88 -7.02
C PHE A 231 -8.35 22.75 -8.24
N ASP A 232 -7.97 24.00 -8.00
CA ASP A 232 -7.60 24.95 -9.07
C ASP A 232 -6.28 24.58 -9.75
N LYS A 233 -5.43 23.80 -9.05
CA LYS A 233 -4.13 23.32 -9.53
C LYS A 233 -4.14 21.79 -9.63
N THR A 234 -3.37 21.26 -10.57
CA THR A 234 -3.13 19.82 -10.70
C THR A 234 -2.25 19.33 -9.55
N SER A 235 -2.71 18.27 -8.90
CA SER A 235 -1.95 17.47 -7.95
C SER A 235 -1.20 16.37 -8.70
N GLU A 236 0.11 16.27 -8.49
CA GLU A 236 0.92 15.17 -9.06
C GLU A 236 0.98 13.97 -8.10
N HIS A 237 0.93 14.26 -6.80
CA HIS A 237 0.95 13.27 -5.73
C HIS A 237 0.03 13.71 -4.60
N MET A 238 -0.77 12.78 -4.09
CA MET A 238 -1.51 12.99 -2.85
C MET A 238 -0.98 12.01 -1.82
N GLY A 239 -0.34 12.57 -0.78
CA GLY A 239 0.30 11.79 0.26
C GLY A 239 -0.72 10.95 1.02
N LYS A 240 -0.45 9.65 1.15
CA LYS A 240 -1.15 8.79 2.10
C LYS A 240 -0.51 8.99 3.47
N THR A 241 -0.94 10.01 4.21
CA THR A 241 -0.62 10.11 5.62
C THR A 241 -1.62 9.23 6.36
N LEU A 242 -1.16 8.16 7.01
CA LEU A 242 -2.01 7.31 7.83
C LEU A 242 -1.52 7.37 9.27
N SER A 243 -2.45 7.79 10.13
CA SER A 243 -2.51 7.61 11.58
C SER A 243 -2.23 6.17 12.00
#